data_AF-A0A7J7PZY3-F1
#
_entry.id   AF-A0A7J7PZY3-F1
#
_cell.length_a   1.000
_cell.length_b   1.000
_cell.length_c   1.000
_cell.angle_alpha   90.00
_cell.angle_beta   90.00
_cell.angle_gamma   90.00
#
_symmetry.space_group_name_H-M   'P 1'
#
loop_
_entity.id
_entity.type
_entity.pdbx_description
1 polymer ?
#
loop_
_entity_poly.entity_id
_entity_poly.type
_entity_poly.pdbx_seq_one_letter_code
_entity_poly.pdbx_strand_id
1 'polypeptide(L)'
;MGKATHSRPQGIMIMPSNIALLPSQRGVRLLGTQASAVELSEQQMLDVTSCKWRNCPVPTLLGIPLALKQLAPTTYGNRVKREQPAVLMLMDPKSGFAPAWVQLNGLGEVLLARTDGENLTVDELWQLHDYNCKLLDRYSCWCEEGDTREVVAQRTAALTPSAYAQYTSNRAM
;
A
#
# COMPACT_ATOMS: atom_id res chain seq x y z
N MET A 1 21.45 67.72 14.90
CA MET A 1 20.14 67.07 14.67
C MET A 1 20.11 66.52 13.25
N GLY A 2 20.53 65.27 13.05
CA GLY A 2 20.49 64.58 11.76
C GLY A 2 19.55 63.38 11.86
N LYS A 3 18.50 63.33 11.04
CA LYS A 3 17.51 62.24 11.03
C LYS A 3 18.12 60.99 10.39
N ALA A 4 18.13 59.88 11.12
CA ALA A 4 18.44 58.56 10.59
C ALA A 4 17.24 57.99 9.85
N THR A 5 17.38 57.74 8.55
CA THR A 5 16.39 57.04 7.73
C THR A 5 16.54 55.52 7.95
N HIS A 6 15.55 54.91 8.59
CA HIS A 6 15.37 53.46 8.65
C HIS A 6 14.91 52.92 7.29
N SER A 7 15.79 52.26 6.55
CA SER A 7 15.42 51.42 5.41
C SER A 7 14.93 50.06 5.92
N ARG A 8 13.63 49.79 5.80
CA ARG A 8 13.05 48.45 5.98
C ARG A 8 13.56 47.52 4.88
N PRO A 9 14.03 46.29 5.18
CA PRO A 9 14.29 45.31 4.14
C PRO A 9 12.96 44.91 3.48
N GLN A 10 12.91 45.05 2.15
CA GLN A 10 11.79 44.58 1.34
C GLN A 10 11.69 43.05 1.50
N GLY A 11 10.50 42.58 1.86
CA GLY A 11 10.22 41.17 2.00
C GLY A 11 10.50 40.43 0.71
N ILE A 12 11.36 39.41 0.78
CA ILE A 12 11.46 38.40 -0.26
C ILE A 12 10.15 37.62 -0.19
N MET A 13 9.21 37.97 -1.07
CA MET A 13 8.03 37.19 -1.33
C MET A 13 8.51 35.96 -2.10
N ILE A 14 8.78 34.87 -1.38
CA ILE A 14 9.02 33.56 -1.98
C ILE A 14 7.69 33.16 -2.62
N MET A 15 7.57 33.41 -3.93
CA MET A 15 6.51 32.82 -4.74
C MET A 15 6.66 31.30 -4.61
N PRO A 16 5.61 30.53 -4.26
CA PRO A 16 5.70 29.09 -4.27
C PRO A 16 5.96 28.64 -5.71
N SER A 17 7.21 28.24 -5.94
CA SER A 17 7.72 27.71 -7.19
C SER A 17 6.89 26.51 -7.62
N ASN A 18 6.35 26.56 -8.85
CA ASN A 18 5.92 25.44 -9.69
C ASN A 18 5.73 24.11 -8.95
N ILE A 19 4.54 23.91 -8.37
CA ILE A 19 4.03 22.56 -8.16
C ILE A 19 3.77 22.02 -9.56
N ALA A 20 4.71 21.23 -10.09
CA ALA A 20 4.41 20.40 -11.24
C ALA A 20 3.14 19.62 -10.88
N LEU A 21 2.04 19.88 -11.60
CA LEU A 21 0.80 19.13 -11.47
C LEU A 21 1.16 17.66 -11.59
N LEU A 22 1.11 16.94 -10.46
CA LEU A 22 1.30 15.50 -10.47
C LEU A 22 0.23 14.93 -11.42
N PRO A 23 0.61 14.06 -12.37
CA PRO A 23 -0.36 13.45 -13.25
C PRO A 23 -1.42 12.74 -12.41
N SER A 24 -2.69 12.81 -12.83
CA SER A 24 -3.78 12.12 -12.13
C SER A 24 -3.45 10.64 -11.98
N GLN A 25 -3.35 10.18 -10.74
CA GLN A 25 -3.07 8.79 -10.41
C GLN A 25 -4.35 8.10 -9.95
N ARG A 26 -4.59 6.91 -10.47
CA ARG A 26 -5.67 6.02 -10.03
C ARG A 26 -5.19 5.15 -8.88
N GLY A 27 -5.97 5.16 -7.81
CA GLY A 27 -5.90 4.19 -6.73
C GLY A 27 -7.10 3.24 -6.76
N VAL A 28 -7.17 2.38 -5.75
CA VAL A 28 -8.32 1.53 -5.49
C VAL A 28 -8.85 1.82 -4.10
N ARG A 29 -10.17 2.05 -4.02
CA ARG A 29 -10.91 2.10 -2.77
C ARG A 29 -11.40 0.71 -2.45
N LEU A 30 -11.20 0.27 -1.21
CA LEU A 30 -11.66 -1.03 -0.73
C LEU A 30 -12.51 -0.87 0.53
N LEU A 31 -13.72 -1.43 0.47
CA LEU A 31 -14.66 -1.50 1.58
C LEU A 31 -15.10 -2.96 1.73
N GLY A 32 -14.53 -3.64 2.72
CA GLY A 32 -14.73 -5.08 2.86
C GLY A 32 -14.21 -5.84 1.65
N THR A 33 -15.08 -6.52 0.91
CA THR A 33 -14.72 -7.25 -0.31
C THR A 33 -15.07 -6.48 -1.59
N GLN A 34 -15.53 -5.23 -1.48
CA GLN A 34 -15.85 -4.39 -2.63
C GLN A 34 -14.65 -3.51 -2.97
N ALA A 35 -14.22 -3.56 -4.22
CA ALA A 35 -13.13 -2.75 -4.76
C ALA A 35 -13.66 -1.85 -5.88
N SER A 36 -13.23 -0.59 -5.89
CA SER A 36 -13.55 0.35 -6.97
C SER A 36 -12.35 1.23 -7.30
N ALA A 37 -12.16 1.50 -8.60
CA ALA A 37 -11.17 2.47 -9.04
C ALA A 37 -11.56 3.88 -8.57
N VAL A 38 -10.57 4.67 -8.19
CA VAL A 38 -10.76 6.04 -7.70
C VAL A 38 -9.62 6.92 -8.17
N GLU A 39 -9.94 8.13 -8.64
CA GLU A 39 -8.96 9.16 -8.92
C GLU A 39 -8.48 9.78 -7.60
N LEU A 40 -7.17 9.85 -7.40
CA LEU A 40 -6.59 10.45 -6.20
C LEU A 40 -6.55 11.97 -6.34
N SER A 41 -6.89 12.68 -5.26
CA SER A 41 -6.69 14.13 -5.20
C SER A 41 -5.20 14.47 -5.13
N GLU A 42 -4.84 15.71 -5.49
CA GLU A 42 -3.45 16.20 -5.38
C GLU A 42 -2.87 16.00 -3.97
N GLN A 43 -3.67 16.28 -2.93
CA GLN A 43 -3.25 16.07 -1.54
C GLN A 43 -3.03 14.59 -1.23
N GLN A 44 -3.84 13.68 -1.78
CA GLN A 44 -3.66 12.24 -1.60
C GLN A 44 -2.39 11.75 -2.29
N MET A 45 -2.12 12.22 -3.51
CA MET A 45 -0.88 11.89 -4.23
C MET A 45 0.37 12.41 -3.48
N LEU A 46 0.29 13.62 -2.92
CA LEU A 46 1.34 14.16 -2.06
C LEU A 46 1.51 13.32 -0.79
N ASP A 47 0.42 12.90 -0.14
CA ASP A 47 0.48 12.06 1.05
C ASP A 47 1.12 10.67 0.76
N VAL A 48 0.89 10.09 -0.42
CA VAL A 48 1.48 8.81 -0.86
C VAL A 48 2.99 8.97 -1.04
N THR A 49 3.42 9.97 -1.81
CA THR A 49 4.84 10.24 -2.12
C THR A 49 5.63 10.75 -0.91
N SER A 50 4.97 11.38 0.06
CA SER A 50 5.56 11.81 1.34
C SER A 50 5.49 10.74 2.45
N CYS A 51 5.16 9.48 2.10
CA CYS A 51 5.15 8.33 3.02
C CYS A 51 4.23 8.51 4.23
N LYS A 52 3.14 9.27 4.10
CA LYS A 52 2.12 9.37 5.17
C LYS A 52 1.17 8.18 5.18
N TRP A 53 1.15 7.42 4.10
CA TRP A 53 0.40 6.18 3.96
C TRP A 53 1.26 5.01 4.47
N ARG A 54 0.61 3.92 4.87
CA ARG A 54 1.30 2.73 5.38
C ARG A 54 1.77 1.90 4.22
N ASN A 55 3.06 1.59 4.16
CA ASN A 55 3.60 0.72 3.12
C ASN A 55 3.05 -0.71 3.26
N CYS A 56 2.86 -1.35 2.12
CA CYS A 56 2.47 -2.75 1.99
C CYS A 56 3.73 -3.56 1.65
N PRO A 57 4.37 -4.23 2.62
CA PRO A 57 5.71 -4.78 2.44
C PRO A 57 5.77 -5.91 1.42
N VAL A 58 4.82 -6.85 1.48
CA VAL A 58 4.77 -7.98 0.55
C VAL A 58 4.55 -7.49 -0.89
N PRO A 59 3.52 -6.69 -1.23
CA PRO A 59 3.38 -6.14 -2.59
C PRO A 59 4.64 -5.44 -3.12
N THR A 60 5.35 -4.71 -2.26
CA THR A 60 6.62 -4.05 -2.63
C THR A 60 7.68 -5.05 -3.07
N LEU A 61 7.83 -6.18 -2.38
CA LEU A 61 8.75 -7.25 -2.76
C LEU A 61 8.33 -7.96 -4.06
N LEU A 62 7.05 -7.93 -4.40
CA LEU A 62 6.51 -8.47 -5.66
C LEU A 62 6.63 -7.50 -6.84
N GLY A 63 7.24 -6.32 -6.64
CA GLY A 63 7.42 -5.30 -7.68
C GLY A 63 6.22 -4.37 -7.87
N ILE A 64 5.26 -4.38 -6.93
CA ILE A 64 4.12 -3.45 -6.89
C ILE A 64 4.24 -2.64 -5.59
N PRO A 65 5.04 -1.55 -5.59
CA PRO A 65 5.26 -0.77 -4.38
C PRO A 65 3.97 -0.04 -4.03
N LEU A 66 3.29 -0.55 -3.00
CA LEU A 66 1.92 -0.20 -2.66
C LEU A 66 1.85 0.44 -1.28
N ALA A 67 1.00 1.45 -1.12
CA ALA A 67 0.70 2.05 0.16
C ALA A 67 -0.81 2.10 0.42
N LEU A 68 -1.17 2.09 1.70
CA LEU A 68 -2.53 2.00 2.20
C LEU A 68 -2.83 3.15 3.15
N LYS A 69 -3.96 3.82 2.96
CA LYS A 69 -4.55 4.78 3.91
C LYS A 69 -5.91 4.30 4.39
N GLN A 70 -6.05 4.20 5.70
CA GLN A 70 -7.35 3.94 6.32
C GLN A 70 -8.20 5.21 6.28
N LEU A 71 -9.41 5.11 5.73
CA LEU A 71 -10.38 6.21 5.66
C LEU A 71 -11.36 6.16 6.82
N ALA A 72 -11.85 4.97 7.16
CA ALA A 72 -12.77 4.76 8.26
C ALA A 72 -12.49 3.43 8.96
N PRO A 73 -12.52 3.38 10.30
CA PRO A 73 -12.29 2.14 11.03
C PRO A 73 -13.39 1.11 10.79
N THR A 74 -13.07 -0.15 11.07
CA THR A 74 -14.10 -1.17 11.20
C THR A 74 -15.00 -0.83 12.39
N THR A 75 -16.31 -0.93 12.17
CA THR A 75 -17.38 -0.82 13.15
C THR A 75 -18.12 -2.15 13.19
N TYR A 76 -18.96 -2.36 14.21
CA TYR A 76 -19.80 -3.57 14.27
C TYR A 76 -20.66 -3.76 13.01
N GLY A 77 -21.13 -2.66 12.40
CA GLY A 77 -22.01 -2.69 11.22
C GLY A 77 -21.30 -2.96 9.89
N ASN A 78 -20.01 -2.65 9.77
CA ASN A 78 -19.23 -2.88 8.53
C ASN A 78 -18.16 -3.99 8.69
N ARG A 79 -18.13 -4.67 9.84
CA ARG A 79 -17.20 -5.77 10.09
C ARG A 79 -17.53 -6.93 9.15
N VAL A 80 -16.66 -7.14 8.17
CA VAL A 80 -16.74 -8.31 7.31
C VAL A 80 -16.42 -9.54 8.16
N LYS A 81 -17.37 -10.49 8.18
CA LYS A 81 -17.25 -11.78 8.88
C LYS A 81 -16.36 -12.79 8.14
N ARG A 82 -15.93 -12.44 6.94
CA ARG A 82 -15.10 -13.24 6.03
C ARG A 82 -13.75 -12.56 5.83
N GLU A 83 -12.95 -13.12 4.93
CA GLU A 83 -11.68 -12.58 4.47
C GLU A 83 -11.74 -11.06 4.20
N GLN A 84 -10.69 -10.37 4.64
CA GLN A 84 -10.56 -8.93 4.53
C GLN A 84 -9.34 -8.59 3.67
N PRO A 85 -9.52 -8.32 2.37
CA PRO A 85 -8.42 -8.08 1.44
C PRO A 85 -7.41 -7.03 1.91
N ALA A 86 -7.89 -5.94 2.53
CA ALA A 86 -7.04 -4.89 3.08
C ALA A 86 -6.05 -5.40 4.14
N VAL A 87 -6.44 -6.40 4.93
CA VAL A 87 -5.60 -6.99 5.98
C VAL A 87 -4.42 -7.73 5.34
N LEU A 88 -4.67 -8.49 4.27
CA LEU A 88 -3.64 -9.23 3.56
C LEU A 88 -2.61 -8.31 2.89
N MET A 89 -2.98 -7.08 2.51
CA MET A 89 -2.04 -6.10 1.97
C MET A 89 -0.99 -5.63 2.97
N LEU A 90 -1.23 -5.79 4.28
CA LEU A 90 -0.28 -5.45 5.35
C LEU A 90 0.48 -6.65 5.90
N MET A 91 0.47 -7.77 5.17
CA MET A 91 1.21 -8.97 5.56
C MET A 91 2.72 -8.67 5.72
N ASP A 92 3.29 -9.15 6.83
CA ASP A 92 4.72 -9.11 7.09
C ASP A 92 5.42 -10.25 6.32
N PRO A 93 6.52 -9.97 5.59
CA PRO A 93 7.16 -10.94 4.70
C PRO A 93 7.94 -12.03 5.44
N LYS A 94 8.10 -11.92 6.77
CA LYS A 94 8.77 -12.97 7.55
C LYS A 94 7.74 -13.92 8.15
N SER A 95 6.74 -13.36 8.83
CA SER A 95 5.73 -14.11 9.57
C SER A 95 4.56 -14.57 8.70
N GLY A 96 4.29 -13.90 7.57
CA GLY A 96 3.11 -14.19 6.76
C GLY A 96 1.81 -13.64 7.35
N PHE A 97 1.87 -12.85 8.42
CA PHE A 97 0.68 -12.29 9.07
C PHE A 97 0.70 -10.77 9.05
N ALA A 98 -0.48 -10.16 9.02
CA ALA A 98 -0.63 -8.72 9.23
C ALA A 98 -0.35 -8.34 10.70
N PRO A 99 -0.19 -7.06 11.07
CA PRO A 99 -0.07 -6.67 12.47
C PRO A 99 -1.26 -7.13 13.32
N ALA A 100 -1.03 -7.59 14.56
CA ALA A 100 -2.08 -8.21 15.39
C ALA A 100 -3.34 -7.34 15.57
N TRP A 101 -3.17 -6.02 15.75
CA TRP A 101 -4.31 -5.10 15.88
C TRP A 101 -5.13 -4.99 14.59
N VAL A 102 -4.51 -5.19 13.42
CA VAL A 102 -5.20 -5.27 12.12
C VAL A 102 -5.97 -6.58 12.01
N GLN A 103 -5.35 -7.70 12.40
CA GLN A 103 -6.00 -9.01 12.34
C GLN A 103 -7.27 -9.06 13.21
N LEU A 104 -7.19 -8.49 14.42
CA LEU A 104 -8.30 -8.51 15.38
C LEU A 104 -9.45 -7.58 14.97
N ASN A 105 -9.13 -6.37 14.49
CA ASN A 105 -10.11 -5.31 14.29
C ASN A 105 -10.47 -5.08 12.82
N GLY A 106 -9.66 -5.54 11.87
CA GLY A 106 -9.75 -5.15 10.47
C GLY A 106 -9.34 -3.69 10.24
N LEU A 107 -9.51 -3.23 8.99
CA LEU A 107 -9.20 -1.86 8.59
C LEU A 107 -10.42 -1.03 8.18
N GLY A 108 -11.60 -1.63 8.05
CA GLY A 108 -12.79 -0.94 7.55
C GLY A 108 -12.60 -0.51 6.10
N GLU A 109 -12.72 0.80 5.85
CA GLU A 109 -12.55 1.39 4.53
C GLU A 109 -11.12 1.89 4.33
N VAL A 110 -10.53 1.55 3.18
CA VAL A 110 -9.15 1.95 2.84
C VAL A 110 -9.03 2.46 1.40
N LEU A 111 -7.98 3.25 1.18
CA LEU A 111 -7.43 3.57 -0.15
C LEU A 111 -6.10 2.88 -0.32
N LEU A 112 -5.85 2.42 -1.54
CA LEU A 112 -4.63 1.77 -2.00
C LEU A 112 -4.10 2.52 -3.21
N ALA A 113 -2.81 2.81 -3.24
CA ALA A 113 -2.15 3.51 -4.34
C ALA A 113 -0.71 3.04 -4.46
N ARG A 114 -0.18 3.05 -5.69
CA ARG A 114 1.24 2.74 -5.89
C ARG A 114 2.09 3.94 -5.50
N THR A 115 3.25 3.70 -4.90
CA THR A 115 4.17 4.76 -4.47
C THR A 115 5.17 5.17 -5.54
N ASP A 116 5.25 4.42 -6.65
CA ASP A 116 6.06 4.72 -7.84
C ASP A 116 5.37 5.69 -8.82
N GLY A 117 4.14 6.12 -8.51
CA GLY A 117 3.35 7.02 -9.36
C GLY A 117 2.53 6.33 -10.44
N GLU A 118 2.63 5.01 -10.57
CA GLU A 118 1.83 4.24 -11.53
C GLU A 118 0.38 4.04 -11.04
N ASN A 119 -0.52 3.75 -11.97
CA ASN A 119 -1.92 3.47 -11.63
C ASN A 119 -2.07 2.10 -10.99
N LEU A 120 -2.85 2.00 -9.91
CA LEU A 120 -3.34 0.73 -9.40
C LEU A 120 -4.70 0.41 -10.02
N THR A 121 -4.84 -0.78 -10.59
CA THR A 121 -6.14 -1.27 -11.11
C THR A 121 -6.82 -2.21 -10.12
N VAL A 122 -8.14 -2.35 -10.25
CA VAL A 122 -8.91 -3.31 -9.45
C VAL A 122 -8.47 -4.74 -9.74
N ASP A 123 -8.13 -5.05 -10.99
CA ASP A 123 -7.64 -6.38 -11.37
C ASP A 123 -6.27 -6.68 -10.75
N GLU A 124 -5.35 -5.71 -10.78
CA GLU A 124 -4.03 -5.84 -10.12
C GLU A 124 -4.20 -6.05 -8.61
N LEU A 125 -5.15 -5.36 -7.97
CA LEU A 125 -5.47 -5.59 -6.56
C LEU A 125 -5.95 -7.02 -6.29
N TRP A 126 -6.84 -7.56 -7.12
CA TRP A 126 -7.34 -8.93 -6.93
C TRP A 126 -6.30 -10.00 -7.25
N GLN A 127 -5.40 -9.74 -8.21
CA GLN A 127 -4.26 -10.61 -8.45
C GLN A 127 -3.30 -10.63 -7.26
N LEU A 128 -3.01 -9.46 -6.66
CA LEU A 128 -2.23 -9.34 -5.44
C LEU A 128 -2.89 -10.06 -4.26
N HIS A 129 -4.21 -9.88 -4.10
CA HIS A 129 -4.99 -10.57 -3.09
C HIS A 129 -4.83 -12.08 -3.20
N ASP A 130 -5.14 -12.65 -4.36
CA ASP A 130 -5.06 -14.09 -4.59
C ASP A 130 -3.64 -14.64 -4.39
N TYR A 131 -2.62 -13.89 -4.81
CA TYR A 131 -1.24 -14.29 -4.56
C TYR A 131 -0.91 -14.29 -3.06
N ASN A 132 -1.38 -13.29 -2.32
CA ASN A 132 -1.19 -13.22 -0.87
C ASN A 132 -1.93 -14.37 -0.14
N CYS A 133 -3.12 -14.78 -0.57
CA CYS A 133 -3.79 -15.97 -0.03
C CYS A 133 -2.94 -17.22 -0.26
N LYS A 134 -2.41 -17.41 -1.47
CA LYS A 134 -1.50 -18.52 -1.80
C LYS A 134 -0.22 -18.49 -0.96
N LEU A 135 0.32 -17.31 -0.69
CA LEU A 135 1.47 -17.15 0.21
C LEU A 135 1.10 -17.54 1.64
N LEU A 136 -0.05 -17.09 2.15
CA LEU A 136 -0.52 -17.40 3.50
C LEU A 136 -0.64 -18.91 3.71
N ASP A 137 -1.19 -19.65 2.75
CA ASP A 137 -1.26 -21.12 2.79
C ASP A 137 0.13 -21.76 2.93
N ARG A 138 1.16 -21.19 2.26
CA ARG A 138 2.54 -21.67 2.39
C ARG A 138 3.20 -21.26 3.71
N TYR A 139 2.90 -20.06 4.21
CA TYR A 139 3.42 -19.60 5.49
C TYR A 139 3.00 -20.51 6.63
N SER A 140 1.80 -21.07 6.60
CA SER A 140 1.38 -22.08 7.58
C SER A 140 2.35 -23.26 7.63
N CYS A 141 2.74 -23.83 6.48
CA CYS A 141 3.74 -24.91 6.42
C CYS A 141 5.13 -24.45 6.90
N TRP A 142 5.59 -23.28 6.43
CA TRP A 142 6.89 -22.73 6.81
C TRP A 142 7.01 -22.42 8.30
N CYS A 143 5.92 -22.02 8.96
CA CYS A 143 5.91 -21.78 10.39
C CYS A 143 6.07 -23.07 11.19
N GLU A 144 5.47 -24.17 10.73
CA GLU A 144 5.58 -25.50 11.36
C GLU A 144 7.01 -26.06 11.24
N GLU A 145 7.64 -25.84 10.08
CA GLU A 145 9.02 -26.29 9.80
C GLU A 145 10.10 -25.39 10.43
N GLY A 146 9.76 -24.14 10.75
CA GLY A 146 10.67 -23.13 11.32
C GLY A 146 11.57 -22.45 10.28
N ASP A 147 12.42 -21.52 10.74
CA ASP A 147 13.36 -20.76 9.88
C ASP A 147 14.58 -21.61 9.45
N THR A 148 14.35 -22.80 8.86
CA THR A 148 15.42 -23.60 8.25
C THR A 148 15.97 -22.89 7.01
N ARG A 149 17.20 -23.22 6.61
CA ARG A 149 17.81 -22.64 5.39
C ARG A 149 16.96 -22.89 4.15
N GLU A 150 16.31 -24.04 4.07
CA GLU A 150 15.43 -24.40 2.96
C GLU A 150 14.16 -23.56 2.96
N VAL A 151 13.47 -23.45 4.09
CA VAL A 151 12.27 -22.62 4.25
C VAL A 151 12.58 -21.16 3.91
N VAL A 152 13.69 -20.61 4.40
CA VAL A 152 14.12 -19.24 4.07
C VAL A 152 14.34 -19.07 2.57
N ALA A 153 14.96 -20.05 1.90
CA ALA A 153 15.20 -20.01 0.46
C ALA A 153 13.87 -20.07 -0.33
N GLN A 154 12.95 -20.95 0.06
CA GLN A 154 11.62 -21.04 -0.55
C GLN A 154 10.80 -19.75 -0.37
N ARG A 155 10.80 -19.19 0.84
CA ARG A 155 10.14 -17.91 1.14
C ARG A 155 10.71 -16.77 0.33
N THR A 156 12.03 -16.66 0.26
CA THR A 156 12.71 -15.63 -0.53
C THR A 156 12.39 -15.76 -2.01
N ALA A 157 12.38 -16.98 -2.56
CA ALA A 157 12.05 -17.23 -3.96
C ALA A 157 10.58 -16.85 -4.29
N ALA A 158 9.66 -17.09 -3.37
CA ALA A 158 8.24 -16.76 -3.53
C ALA A 158 7.94 -15.25 -3.44
N LEU A 159 8.81 -14.47 -2.79
CA LEU A 159 8.67 -13.01 -2.62
C LEU A 159 9.53 -12.25 -3.63
N THR A 160 9.31 -12.51 -4.92
CA THR A 160 10.02 -11.83 -6.01
C THR A 160 9.06 -11.34 -7.09
N PRO A 161 9.42 -10.28 -7.85
CA PRO A 161 8.61 -9.85 -8.99
C PRO A 161 8.44 -10.95 -10.04
N SER A 162 9.47 -11.77 -10.26
CA SER A 162 9.41 -12.90 -11.20
C SER A 162 8.42 -13.97 -10.77
N ALA A 163 8.37 -14.33 -9.49
CA ALA A 163 7.43 -15.34 -8.99
C ALA A 163 5.97 -14.86 -9.11
N TYR A 164 5.74 -13.57 -8.81
CA TYR A 164 4.44 -12.94 -8.99
C TYR A 164 4.03 -12.87 -10.47
N ALA A 165 4.93 -12.41 -11.35
CA ALA A 165 4.67 -12.34 -12.79
C ALA A 165 4.37 -13.72 -13.40
N GLN A 166 5.07 -14.77 -12.97
CA GLN A 166 4.80 -16.14 -13.39
C GLN A 166 3.38 -16.59 -12.95
N TYR A 167 2.97 -16.22 -11.75
CA TYR A 167 1.64 -16.54 -11.25
C TYR A 167 0.53 -15.85 -12.05
N THR A 168 0.67 -14.55 -12.32
CA THR A 168 -0.35 -13.77 -13.03
C THR A 168 -0.43 -14.11 -14.52
N SER A 169 0.71 -14.42 -15.16
CA SER A 169 0.75 -14.84 -16.57
C SER A 169 -0.01 -16.15 -16.83
N ASN A 170 0.03 -17.09 -15.89
CA ASN A 170 -0.67 -18.38 -16.01
C ASN A 170 -2.20 -18.27 -15.84
N ARG A 171 -2.70 -17.12 -15.37
CA ARG A 171 -4.13 -16.86 -15.16
C ARG A 171 -4.73 -15.90 -16.20
N ALA A 172 -3.92 -15.33 -17.08
CA ALA A 172 -4.37 -14.52 -18.21
C ALA A 172 -4.70 -15.37 -19.46
N MET A 173 -4.58 -16.70 -19.36
CA MET A 173 -5.01 -17.70 -20.35
C MET A 173 -6.31 -18.36 -19.89
#